data_AF-A0A2A6BN76-F1
#
_entry.id   AF-A0A2A6BN76-F1
#
_cell.length_a   1.000
_cell.length_b   1.000
_cell.length_c   1.000
_cell.angle_alpha   90.00
_cell.angle_beta   90.00
_cell.angle_gamma   90.00
#
_symmetry.space_group_name_H-M   'P 1'
#
loop_
_entity.id
_entity.type
_entity.pdbx_description
1 polymer ?
#
loop_
_entity_poly.entity_id
_entity_poly.type
_entity_poly.pdbx_seq_one_letter_code
_entity_poly.pdbx_strand_id
1 'polypeptide(L)'
;MSDGNFSAVELDRIWDGLRVDSDSEIDEEVSDDEISEADSDIEEGRGMKRVEELRQENDESAHLHFSRACRVCLTPEPRERSACKACGHAVCRECADAPTAANAASTCFICTVRSDFVQLFEEKDESNAAFSRTCFTCFSAPRQRAVYTNCGHVCCLACAEELQIKCREDRDMVVCPFCRTTSAFVKLQEELTQDQES
;
A
#
# COMPACT_ATOMS: atom_id res chain seq x y z
N MET A 1 18.27 12.90 41.44
CA MET A 1 17.70 11.65 42.00
C MET A 1 16.46 12.06 42.76
N SER A 2 15.31 11.93 42.10
CA SER A 2 14.00 12.23 42.67
C SER A 2 13.00 11.45 41.83
N ASP A 3 12.79 10.21 42.27
CA ASP A 3 11.94 9.21 41.65
C ASP A 3 10.47 9.60 41.83
N GLY A 4 9.82 9.93 40.72
CA GLY A 4 8.39 10.20 40.65
C GLY A 4 7.62 8.89 40.50
N ASN A 5 7.20 8.34 41.63
CA ASN A 5 6.31 7.19 41.76
C ASN A 5 4.89 7.57 41.28
N PHE A 6 4.43 7.04 40.14
CA PHE A 6 3.05 7.23 39.66
C PHE A 6 2.27 5.93 39.82
N SER A 7 1.37 5.90 40.81
CA SER A 7 0.55 4.74 41.16
C SER A 7 -0.58 4.53 40.17
N ALA A 8 -0.70 3.30 39.66
CA ALA A 8 -1.85 2.80 38.92
C ALA A 8 -2.99 2.49 39.89
N VAL A 9 -4.00 3.35 39.95
CA VAL A 9 -5.35 3.05 40.47
C VAL A 9 -6.32 4.14 40.00
N GLU A 10 -7.54 3.71 39.64
CA GLU A 10 -8.75 4.53 39.40
C GLU A 10 -8.96 5.15 38.00
N LEU A 11 -9.28 4.31 37.01
CA LEU A 11 -10.19 4.67 35.91
C LEU A 11 -11.24 3.58 35.62
N ASP A 12 -11.68 2.90 36.68
CA ASP A 12 -12.98 2.21 36.70
C ASP A 12 -14.00 3.18 37.29
N ARG A 13 -14.93 3.69 36.46
CA ARG A 13 -16.27 4.24 36.81
C ARG A 13 -16.76 5.33 35.84
N ILE A 14 -17.02 5.00 34.58
CA ILE A 14 -18.03 5.72 33.77
C ILE A 14 -18.60 4.76 32.72
N TRP A 15 -19.40 3.77 33.11
CA TRP A 15 -20.32 3.08 32.19
C TRP A 15 -21.51 2.48 32.97
N ASP A 16 -22.03 3.27 33.91
CA ASP A 16 -23.30 2.98 34.56
C ASP A 16 -24.41 3.71 33.80
N GLY A 17 -25.32 2.94 33.20
CA GLY A 17 -26.67 3.44 32.92
C GLY A 17 -27.15 3.41 31.48
N LEU A 18 -27.18 2.24 30.83
CA LEU A 18 -28.24 1.96 29.86
C LEU A 18 -28.76 0.53 30.03
N ARG A 19 -29.81 0.43 30.85
CA ARG A 19 -30.59 -0.78 31.06
C ARG A 19 -31.61 -0.85 29.92
N VAL A 20 -31.32 -1.68 28.92
CA VAL A 20 -32.25 -1.97 27.81
C VAL A 20 -32.89 -3.31 28.14
N ASP A 21 -34.00 -3.27 28.88
CA ASP A 21 -34.91 -4.40 29.00
C ASP A 21 -35.83 -4.38 27.78
N SER A 22 -35.63 -5.28 26.80
CA SER A 22 -36.75 -5.81 26.01
C SER A 22 -36.31 -7.07 25.27
N ASP A 23 -36.68 -8.20 25.86
CA ASP A 23 -36.70 -9.52 25.24
C ASP A 23 -37.55 -9.48 23.94
N SER A 24 -36.90 -9.66 22.81
CA SER A 24 -37.54 -10.16 21.59
C SER A 24 -36.64 -11.24 21.00
N GLU A 25 -36.93 -12.48 21.37
CA GLU A 25 -36.37 -13.70 20.78
C GLU A 25 -36.80 -13.76 19.31
N ILE A 26 -35.90 -13.39 18.41
CA ILE A 26 -35.98 -13.72 16.98
C ILE A 26 -34.65 -14.38 16.63
N ASP A 27 -34.55 -15.67 16.98
CA ASP A 27 -33.57 -16.60 16.42
C ASP A 27 -34.03 -16.96 15.01
N GLU A 28 -33.80 -16.08 14.04
CA GLU A 28 -33.70 -16.49 12.65
C GLU A 28 -32.24 -16.88 12.42
N GLU A 29 -31.94 -18.17 12.60
CA GLU A 29 -30.70 -18.80 12.13
C GLU A 29 -30.66 -18.68 10.61
N VAL A 30 -30.13 -17.55 10.11
CA VAL A 30 -29.83 -17.38 8.70
C VAL A 30 -28.63 -18.26 8.41
N SER A 31 -28.85 -19.39 7.75
CA SER A 31 -27.78 -20.29 7.32
C SER A 31 -26.90 -19.56 6.29
N ASP A 32 -25.69 -19.20 6.67
CA ASP A 32 -24.66 -18.53 5.85
C ASP A 32 -24.08 -19.42 4.71
N ASP A 33 -24.68 -20.58 4.42
CA ASP A 33 -24.08 -21.65 3.61
C ASP A 33 -24.38 -21.60 2.09
N GLU A 34 -25.05 -20.57 1.57
CA GLU A 34 -25.33 -20.44 0.12
C GLU A 34 -24.78 -19.15 -0.49
N ILE A 35 -23.50 -18.84 -0.25
CA ILE A 35 -22.75 -18.05 -1.24
C ILE A 35 -22.48 -18.98 -2.42
N SER A 36 -23.21 -18.78 -3.51
CA SER A 36 -23.19 -19.67 -4.66
C SER A 36 -21.81 -19.69 -5.34
N GLU A 37 -21.33 -20.87 -5.74
CA GLU A 37 -20.08 -21.05 -6.50
C GLU A 37 -20.03 -20.18 -7.79
N ALA A 38 -21.20 -19.78 -8.30
CA ALA A 38 -21.31 -18.90 -9.47
C ALA A 38 -20.84 -17.46 -9.19
N ASP A 39 -20.95 -16.98 -7.96
CA ASP A 39 -20.55 -15.61 -7.61
C ASP A 39 -19.02 -15.47 -7.50
N SER A 40 -18.31 -16.52 -7.05
CA SER A 40 -16.84 -16.53 -7.01
C SER A 40 -16.21 -16.50 -8.40
N ASP A 41 -16.73 -17.29 -9.34
CA ASP A 41 -16.21 -17.36 -10.71
C ASP A 41 -16.30 -16.00 -11.44
N ILE A 42 -17.37 -15.24 -11.16
CA ILE A 42 -17.58 -13.91 -11.75
C ILE A 42 -16.56 -12.89 -11.19
N GLU A 43 -16.26 -12.94 -9.90
CA GLU A 43 -15.25 -12.06 -9.30
C GLU A 43 -13.84 -12.36 -9.82
N GLU A 44 -13.47 -13.64 -9.92
CA GLU A 44 -12.16 -14.07 -10.43
C GLU A 44 -11.95 -13.66 -11.88
N GLY A 45 -12.97 -13.86 -12.73
CA GLY A 45 -12.93 -13.43 -14.13
C GLY A 45 -12.73 -11.91 -14.29
N ARG A 46 -13.29 -11.10 -13.37
CA ARG A 46 -13.06 -9.65 -13.35
C ARG A 46 -11.63 -9.30 -12.94
N GLY A 47 -11.06 -10.01 -11.97
CA GLY A 47 -9.69 -9.82 -11.52
C GLY A 47 -8.67 -10.09 -12.63
N MET A 48 -8.78 -11.23 -13.30
CA MET A 48 -7.84 -11.59 -14.39
C MET A 48 -7.95 -10.65 -15.59
N LYS A 49 -9.16 -10.20 -15.93
CA LYS A 49 -9.35 -9.20 -16.98
C LYS A 49 -8.62 -7.89 -16.65
N ARG A 50 -8.69 -7.43 -15.40
CA ARG A 50 -7.98 -6.22 -14.94
C ARG A 50 -6.46 -6.37 -14.99
N VAL A 51 -5.93 -7.54 -14.65
CA VAL A 51 -4.49 -7.83 -14.79
C VAL A 51 -4.04 -7.71 -16.25
N GLU A 52 -4.83 -8.23 -17.19
CA GLU A 52 -4.52 -8.13 -18.62
C GLU A 52 -4.53 -6.68 -19.12
N GLU A 53 -5.54 -5.89 -18.73
CA GLU A 53 -5.61 -4.46 -19.03
C GLU A 53 -4.36 -3.71 -18.51
N LEU A 54 -3.93 -3.99 -17.28
CA LEU A 54 -2.72 -3.39 -16.70
C LEU A 54 -1.44 -3.84 -17.43
N ARG A 55 -1.38 -5.06 -17.95
CA ARG A 55 -0.24 -5.54 -18.75
C ARG A 55 -0.17 -4.81 -20.08
N GLN A 56 -1.30 -4.66 -20.77
CA GLN A 56 -1.40 -3.87 -21.98
C GLN A 56 -0.96 -2.42 -21.73
N GLU A 57 -1.44 -1.79 -20.65
CA GLU A 57 -1.01 -0.44 -20.27
C GLU A 57 0.52 -0.34 -20.08
N ASN A 58 1.16 -1.37 -19.52
CA ASN A 58 2.60 -1.38 -19.31
C ASN A 58 3.37 -1.42 -20.65
N ASP A 59 2.89 -2.23 -21.60
CA ASP A 59 3.52 -2.34 -22.92
C ASP A 59 3.43 -1.03 -23.70
N GLU A 60 2.31 -0.31 -23.54
CA GLU A 60 2.09 1.00 -24.15
C GLU A 60 2.87 2.15 -23.44
N SER A 61 3.41 1.92 -22.24
CA SER A 61 3.97 2.97 -21.38
C SER A 61 5.50 3.05 -21.36
N ALA A 62 6.19 2.32 -22.23
CA ALA A 62 7.66 2.28 -22.27
C ALA A 62 8.33 3.66 -22.45
N HIS A 63 7.62 4.62 -23.04
CA HIS A 63 8.11 5.98 -23.29
C HIS A 63 7.70 7.00 -22.22
N LEU A 64 6.90 6.61 -21.22
CA LEU A 64 6.38 7.53 -20.22
C LEU A 64 7.40 7.80 -19.10
N HIS A 65 7.52 9.06 -18.71
CA HIS A 65 8.43 9.49 -17.66
C HIS A 65 7.70 9.81 -16.34
N PHE A 66 8.29 9.25 -15.27
CA PHE A 66 7.93 9.28 -13.85
C PHE A 66 8.56 10.44 -13.07
N SER A 67 7.82 11.43 -12.56
CA SER A 67 8.39 12.37 -11.60
C SER A 67 8.82 11.65 -10.33
N ARG A 68 10.06 11.86 -9.90
CA ARG A 68 10.59 11.42 -8.61
C ARG A 68 10.56 12.50 -7.54
N ALA A 69 10.13 13.71 -7.89
CA ALA A 69 10.24 14.87 -7.01
C ALA A 69 9.49 14.64 -5.69
N CYS A 70 10.14 14.95 -4.57
CA CYS A 70 9.47 14.93 -3.29
C CYS A 70 8.50 16.12 -3.20
N ARG A 71 7.20 15.85 -2.99
CA ARG A 71 6.18 16.90 -2.88
C ARG A 71 6.29 17.78 -1.62
N VAL A 72 7.10 17.39 -0.65
CA VAL A 72 7.26 18.13 0.62
C VAL A 72 8.44 19.11 0.53
N CYS A 73 9.66 18.62 0.26
CA CYS A 73 10.85 19.46 0.17
C CYS A 73 11.21 19.90 -1.26
N LEU A 74 10.46 19.44 -2.27
CA LEU A 74 10.67 19.74 -3.69
C LEU A 74 12.02 19.28 -4.25
N THR A 75 12.73 18.40 -3.55
CA THR A 75 13.94 17.75 -4.10
C THR A 75 13.55 16.98 -5.36
N PRO A 76 14.10 17.29 -6.55
CA PRO A 76 13.62 16.75 -7.81
C PRO A 76 13.90 15.24 -7.97
N GLU A 77 15.02 14.78 -7.43
CA GLU A 77 15.47 13.40 -7.57
C GLU A 77 16.10 12.90 -6.25
N PRO A 78 15.28 12.67 -5.20
CA PRO A 78 15.79 12.20 -3.93
C PRO A 78 16.42 10.81 -4.09
N ARG A 79 17.56 10.60 -3.43
CA ARG A 79 18.31 9.33 -3.47
C ARG A 79 17.50 8.17 -2.92
N GLU A 80 16.77 8.41 -1.83
CA GLU A 80 15.92 7.42 -1.18
C GLU A 80 14.52 8.00 -1.00
N ARG A 81 13.52 7.16 -1.29
CA ARG A 81 12.10 7.50 -1.15
C ARG A 81 11.41 6.54 -0.18
N SER A 82 10.34 7.01 0.43
CA SER A 82 9.46 6.21 1.26
C SER A 82 8.02 6.43 0.83
N ALA A 83 7.18 5.39 0.88
CA ALA A 83 5.76 5.47 0.58
C ALA A 83 4.90 5.29 1.83
N CYS A 84 3.82 6.04 1.93
CA CYS A 84 2.81 5.84 2.96
C CYS A 84 2.10 4.49 2.74
N LYS A 85 2.12 3.60 3.74
CA LYS A 85 1.61 2.22 3.60
C LYS A 85 0.11 2.16 3.26
N ALA A 86 -0.68 3.14 3.70
CA ALA A 86 -2.13 3.14 3.47
C ALA A 86 -2.57 3.72 2.12
N CYS A 87 -1.84 4.70 1.56
CA CYS A 87 -2.30 5.43 0.37
C CYS A 87 -1.31 5.41 -0.81
N GLY A 88 -0.08 4.93 -0.60
CA GLY A 88 0.93 4.82 -1.64
C GLY A 88 1.55 6.14 -2.10
N HIS A 89 1.22 7.27 -1.47
CA HIS A 89 1.93 8.53 -1.73
C HIS A 89 3.38 8.45 -1.27
N ALA A 90 4.31 8.86 -2.15
CA ALA A 90 5.74 8.80 -1.91
C ALA A 90 6.35 10.18 -1.62
N VAL A 91 7.32 10.21 -0.71
CA VAL A 91 8.15 11.38 -0.37
C VAL A 91 9.61 10.95 -0.25
N CYS A 92 10.57 11.88 -0.13
CA CYS A 92 11.95 11.51 0.19
C CYS A 92 12.03 10.95 1.61
N ARG A 93 13.04 10.11 1.87
CA ARG A 93 13.23 9.49 3.19
C ARG A 93 13.33 10.52 4.31
N GLU A 94 14.10 11.59 4.10
CA GLU A 94 14.26 12.66 5.10
C GLU A 94 12.91 13.30 5.49
N CYS A 95 12.00 13.51 4.54
CA CYS A 95 10.66 14.01 4.84
C CYS A 95 9.75 12.96 5.49
N ALA A 96 9.93 11.67 5.19
CA ALA A 96 9.18 10.61 5.86
C ALA A 96 9.62 10.40 7.32
N ASP A 97 10.92 10.52 7.58
CA ASP A 97 11.53 10.34 8.91
C ASP A 97 11.48 11.63 9.76
N ALA A 98 11.12 12.76 9.16
CA ALA A 98 11.03 14.04 9.86
C ALA A 98 10.06 13.93 11.04
N PRO A 99 10.49 14.27 12.27
CA PRO A 99 9.64 14.17 13.44
C PRO A 99 8.44 15.09 13.24
N THR A 100 7.25 14.51 13.16
CA THR A 100 6.03 15.28 13.40
C THR A 100 6.17 15.82 14.82
N ALA A 101 6.03 17.14 15.01
CA ALA A 101 6.34 17.84 16.27
C ALA A 101 5.56 17.33 17.50
N ALA A 102 4.66 16.38 17.32
CA ALA A 102 4.09 15.54 18.35
C ALA A 102 4.28 14.09 17.92
N ASN A 103 4.61 13.19 18.85
CA ASN A 103 4.61 11.72 18.74
C ASN A 103 3.26 11.10 18.28
N ALA A 104 2.43 11.84 17.56
CA ALA A 104 1.22 11.42 16.91
C ALA A 104 1.59 10.69 15.61
N ALA A 105 1.01 9.49 15.44
CA ALA A 105 1.08 8.64 14.27
C ALA A 105 1.36 9.41 12.97
N SER A 106 2.35 8.95 12.20
CA SER A 106 2.71 9.58 10.93
C SER A 106 1.47 9.67 10.04
N THR A 107 1.17 10.88 9.57
CA THR A 107 0.13 11.15 8.60
C THR A 107 0.78 11.41 7.26
N CYS A 108 0.19 10.92 6.18
CA CYS A 108 0.62 11.26 4.83
C CYS A 108 0.59 12.79 4.62
N PHE A 109 1.71 13.41 4.23
CA PHE A 109 1.77 14.85 3.96
C PHE A 109 0.95 15.33 2.76
N ILE A 110 0.50 14.40 1.90
CA ILE A 110 -0.24 14.71 0.67
C ILE A 110 -1.74 14.57 0.88
N CYS A 111 -2.21 13.46 1.48
CA CYS A 111 -3.65 13.19 1.65
C CYS A 111 -4.11 13.01 3.09
N THR A 112 -3.24 13.27 4.08
CA THR A 112 -3.49 13.25 5.54
C THR A 112 -3.97 11.94 6.15
N VAL A 113 -4.04 10.85 5.36
CA VAL A 113 -4.30 9.48 5.84
C VAL A 113 -3.24 9.08 6.87
N ARG A 114 -3.68 8.57 8.03
CA ARG A 114 -2.81 8.05 9.09
C ARG A 114 -2.20 6.71 8.69
N SER A 115 -0.87 6.65 8.61
CA SER A 115 -0.14 5.41 8.35
C SER A 115 1.36 5.61 8.50
N ASP A 116 2.08 4.53 8.77
CA ASP A 116 3.53 4.53 8.68
C ASP A 116 4.00 4.66 7.23
N PHE A 117 5.27 5.06 7.09
CA PHE A 117 5.98 5.00 5.82
C PHE A 117 6.82 3.73 5.73
N VAL A 118 7.03 3.25 4.50
CA VAL A 118 7.97 2.17 4.20
C VAL A 118 9.00 2.68 3.18
N GLN A 119 10.29 2.44 3.44
CA GLN A 119 11.35 2.78 2.50
C GLN A 119 11.17 1.97 1.21
N LEU A 120 11.25 2.62 0.06
CA LEU A 120 11.16 1.95 -1.24
C LEU A 120 12.51 1.36 -1.63
N PHE A 121 12.50 0.11 -2.09
CA PHE A 121 13.66 -0.51 -2.75
C PHE A 121 13.56 -0.23 -4.25
N GLU A 122 14.39 0.70 -4.71
CA GLU A 122 14.48 1.10 -6.11
C GLU A 122 15.90 0.91 -6.61
N GLU A 123 16.07 0.22 -7.73
CA GLU A 123 17.39 -0.02 -8.30
C GLU A 123 17.84 1.18 -9.12
N LYS A 124 19.08 1.62 -8.86
CA LYS A 124 19.74 2.63 -9.67
C LYS A 124 20.46 1.93 -10.82
N ASP A 125 20.25 2.41 -12.04
CA ASP A 125 21.01 1.90 -13.18
C ASP A 125 22.44 2.46 -13.09
N GLU A 126 23.44 1.57 -13.03
CA GLU A 126 24.85 1.96 -12.95
C GLU A 126 25.31 2.70 -14.22
N SER A 127 24.64 2.45 -15.35
CA SER A 127 25.00 2.99 -16.66
C SER A 127 24.41 4.38 -16.93
N ASN A 128 23.25 4.67 -16.38
CA ASN A 128 22.52 5.90 -16.58
C ASN A 128 21.96 6.31 -15.22
N ALA A 129 22.44 7.42 -14.63
CA ALA A 129 22.21 7.80 -13.23
C ALA A 129 20.74 7.86 -12.75
N ALA A 130 19.78 7.58 -13.64
CA ALA A 130 18.37 7.33 -13.40
C ALA A 130 18.09 6.03 -12.62
N PHE A 131 16.89 5.96 -12.06
CA PHE A 131 16.37 4.77 -11.40
C PHE A 131 15.59 3.90 -12.38
N SER A 132 15.85 2.60 -12.38
CA SER A 132 15.12 1.65 -13.19
C SER A 132 13.67 1.54 -12.70
N ARG A 133 12.73 1.58 -13.65
CA ARG A 133 11.32 1.26 -13.39
C ARG A 133 10.96 -0.18 -13.74
N THR A 134 11.87 -0.93 -14.35
CA THR A 134 11.61 -2.28 -14.84
C THR A 134 11.12 -3.18 -13.71
N CYS A 135 9.98 -3.82 -13.92
CA CYS A 135 9.46 -4.81 -13.00
C CYS A 135 10.31 -6.08 -13.08
N PHE A 136 10.92 -6.52 -11.99
CA PHE A 136 11.74 -7.73 -11.99
C PHE A 136 10.96 -9.05 -12.08
N THR A 137 9.62 -8.99 -12.00
CA THR A 137 8.75 -10.17 -12.16
C THR A 137 8.41 -10.43 -13.64
N CYS A 138 8.08 -9.40 -14.40
CA CYS A 138 7.66 -9.52 -15.81
C CYS A 138 8.59 -8.80 -16.81
N PHE A 139 9.62 -8.11 -16.33
CA PHE A 139 10.62 -7.37 -17.11
C PHE A 139 10.08 -6.25 -18.01
N SER A 140 8.84 -5.81 -17.81
CA SER A 140 8.28 -4.62 -18.48
C SER A 140 8.53 -3.34 -17.68
N ALA A 141 8.48 -2.19 -18.33
CA ALA A 141 8.52 -0.87 -17.70
C ALA A 141 7.08 -0.41 -17.39
N PRO A 142 6.60 -0.56 -16.14
CA PRO A 142 5.18 -0.47 -15.88
C PRO A 142 4.69 0.96 -15.75
N ARG A 143 3.46 1.17 -16.24
CA ARG A 143 2.71 2.41 -16.06
C ARG A 143 2.38 2.63 -14.59
N GLN A 144 1.99 1.57 -13.91
CA GLN A 144 1.55 1.61 -12.51
C GLN A 144 2.38 0.61 -11.70
N ARG A 145 2.88 1.05 -10.55
CA ARG A 145 3.66 0.23 -9.62
C ARG A 145 2.90 -0.03 -8.33
N ALA A 146 3.23 -1.15 -7.68
CA ALA A 146 2.77 -1.50 -6.36
C ALA A 146 3.97 -1.63 -5.42
N VAL A 147 3.79 -1.25 -4.15
CA VAL A 147 4.79 -1.42 -3.09
C VAL A 147 4.24 -2.37 -2.03
N TYR A 148 5.05 -3.36 -1.63
CA TYR A 148 4.73 -4.24 -0.51
C TYR A 148 4.96 -3.51 0.82
N THR A 149 3.90 -3.32 1.61
CA THR A 149 3.88 -2.40 2.74
C THR A 149 4.77 -2.81 3.92
N ASN A 150 5.13 -4.09 4.05
CA ASN A 150 5.98 -4.58 5.13
C ASN A 150 7.48 -4.59 4.79
N CYS A 151 7.85 -4.57 3.51
CA CYS A 151 9.25 -4.71 3.09
C CYS A 151 9.70 -3.70 2.04
N GLY A 152 8.82 -2.87 1.49
CA GLY A 152 9.19 -1.77 0.61
C GLY A 152 9.62 -2.14 -0.81
N HIS A 153 9.67 -3.43 -1.14
CA HIS A 153 9.96 -3.86 -2.50
C HIS A 153 8.83 -3.46 -3.45
N VAL A 154 9.20 -3.17 -4.69
CA VAL A 154 8.32 -2.60 -5.71
C VAL A 154 8.25 -3.54 -6.92
N CYS A 155 7.04 -3.74 -7.45
CA CYS A 155 6.81 -4.41 -8.75
C CYS A 155 5.74 -3.64 -9.55
N CYS A 156 5.40 -4.10 -10.75
CA CYS A 156 4.24 -3.55 -11.46
C CYS A 156 2.93 -3.95 -10.78
N LEU A 157 1.91 -3.09 -10.90
CA LEU A 157 0.61 -3.34 -10.29
C LEU A 157 -0.04 -4.62 -10.83
N ALA A 158 0.14 -4.92 -12.14
CA ALA A 158 -0.36 -6.15 -12.74
C ALA A 158 0.16 -7.42 -12.03
N CYS A 159 1.48 -7.51 -11.80
CA CYS A 159 2.07 -8.66 -11.12
C CYS A 159 1.65 -8.75 -9.65
N ALA A 160 1.47 -7.62 -8.97
CA ALA A 160 0.99 -7.62 -7.59
C ALA A 160 -0.46 -8.13 -7.49
N GLU A 161 -1.34 -7.68 -8.38
CA GLU A 161 -2.76 -8.10 -8.42
C GLU A 161 -2.91 -9.56 -8.86
N GLU A 162 -2.15 -10.01 -9.85
CA GLU A 162 -2.13 -11.42 -10.26
C GLU A 162 -1.69 -12.33 -9.10
N LEU A 163 -0.67 -11.93 -8.34
CA LEU A 163 -0.23 -12.68 -7.16
C LEU A 163 -1.32 -12.71 -6.09
N GLN A 164 -2.04 -11.60 -5.89
CA GLN A 164 -3.15 -11.54 -4.95
C GLN A 164 -4.29 -12.49 -5.32
N ILE A 165 -4.64 -12.57 -6.60
CA ILE A 165 -5.66 -13.49 -7.12
C ILE A 165 -5.25 -14.93 -6.84
N LYS A 166 -4.04 -15.33 -7.21
CA LYS A 166 -3.53 -16.69 -6.97
C LYS A 166 -3.50 -17.04 -5.48
N CYS A 167 -3.03 -16.14 -4.62
CA CYS A 167 -3.05 -16.36 -3.18
C CYS A 167 -4.48 -16.51 -2.64
N ARG A 168 -5.46 -15.74 -3.16
CA ARG A 168 -6.87 -15.87 -2.77
C ARG A 168 -7.44 -17.24 -3.17
N GLU A 169 -7.14 -17.72 -4.38
CA GLU A 169 -7.53 -19.06 -4.87
C GLU A 169 -6.96 -20.17 -3.98
N ASP A 170 -5.68 -20.06 -3.62
CA ASP A 170 -4.98 -21.04 -2.77
C ASP A 170 -5.29 -20.88 -1.26
N ARG A 171 -6.11 -19.89 -0.87
CA ARG A 171 -6.39 -19.50 0.52
C ARG A 171 -5.11 -19.21 1.33
N ASP A 172 -4.13 -18.60 0.67
CA ASP A 172 -2.84 -18.23 1.23
C ASP A 172 -2.67 -16.70 1.36
N MET A 173 -1.64 -16.29 2.08
CA MET A 173 -1.29 -14.89 2.27
C MET A 173 -0.37 -14.40 1.16
N VAL A 174 -0.55 -13.14 0.74
CA VAL A 174 0.36 -12.51 -0.22
C VAL A 174 1.75 -12.36 0.41
N VAL A 175 2.76 -12.89 -0.29
CA VAL A 175 4.18 -12.78 0.07
C VAL A 175 4.91 -11.97 -0.99
N CYS A 176 5.84 -11.11 -0.56
CA CYS A 176 6.68 -10.36 -1.49
C CYS A 176 7.52 -11.32 -2.35
N PRO A 177 7.50 -11.23 -3.69
CA PRO A 177 8.23 -12.16 -4.56
C PRO A 177 9.77 -12.02 -4.44
N PHE A 178 10.26 -10.93 -3.86
CA PHE A 178 11.69 -10.63 -3.76
C PHE A 178 12.32 -11.12 -2.45
N CYS A 179 11.64 -10.92 -1.32
CA CYS A 179 12.16 -11.24 0.01
C CYS A 179 11.30 -12.25 0.79
N ARG A 180 10.15 -12.66 0.24
CA ARG A 180 9.18 -13.60 0.84
C ARG A 180 8.52 -13.13 2.14
N THR A 181 8.74 -11.88 2.56
CA THR A 181 8.00 -11.28 3.67
C THR A 181 6.51 -11.24 3.34
N THR A 182 5.67 -11.82 4.20
CA THR A 182 4.21 -11.69 4.13
C THR A 182 3.82 -10.22 4.20
N SER A 183 3.07 -9.75 3.22
CA SER A 183 2.78 -8.32 3.05
C SER A 183 1.53 -8.10 2.22
N ALA A 184 0.74 -7.09 2.60
CA ALA A 184 -0.16 -6.44 1.65
C ALA A 184 0.65 -5.57 0.68
N PHE A 185 0.01 -5.03 -0.35
CA PHE A 185 0.59 -3.99 -1.19
C PHE A 185 -0.38 -2.82 -1.37
N VAL A 186 0.16 -1.68 -1.75
CA VAL A 186 -0.61 -0.49 -2.16
C VAL A 186 -0.09 -0.01 -3.50
N LYS A 187 -0.99 0.51 -4.35
CA LYS A 187 -0.61 1.20 -5.59
C LYS A 187 0.22 2.44 -5.25
N LEU A 188 1.42 2.53 -5.79
CA LEU A 188 2.30 3.69 -5.63
C LEU A 188 1.72 4.86 -6.44
N GLN A 189 1.53 6.02 -5.79
CA GLN A 189 1.04 7.23 -6.43
C GLN A 189 2.21 7.95 -7.08
N GLU A 190 2.27 7.89 -8.40
CA GLU A 190 3.33 8.49 -9.21
C GLU A 190 2.73 9.49 -10.21
N GLU A 191 3.47 10.54 -10.50
CA GLU A 191 3.01 11.61 -11.37
C GLU A 191 3.79 11.61 -12.68
N LEU A 192 3.06 11.50 -13.79
CA LEU A 192 3.63 11.61 -15.12
C LEU A 192 4.26 12.99 -15.31
N THR A 193 5.52 13.03 -15.72
CA THR A 193 6.10 14.25 -16.27
C THR A 193 5.58 14.38 -17.70
N GLN A 194 4.93 15.49 -18.01
CA GLN A 194 4.66 15.82 -19.41
C GLN A 194 6.01 15.94 -20.11
N ASP A 195 6.22 15.15 -21.16
CA ASP A 195 7.38 15.34 -22.03
C ASP A 195 7.34 16.79 -22.49
N GLN A 196 8.40 17.56 -22.17
CA GLN A 196 8.59 18.83 -22.83
C GLN A 196 8.79 18.47 -24.31
N GLU A 197 7.77 18.65 -25.13
CA GLU A 197 7.89 18.63 -26.59
C GLU A 197 9.02 19.60 -26.96
N SER A 198 10.21 19.04 -27.20
CA SER A 198 11.42 19.77 -27.58
C SER A 198 11.51 19.91 -29.08
#